data_AF-A0A1E3LL72-F1
#
_entry.id   AF-A0A1E3LL72-F1
#
_cell.length_a   1.000
_cell.length_b   1.000
_cell.length_c   1.000
_cell.angle_alpha   90.00
_cell.angle_beta   90.00
_cell.angle_gamma   90.00
#
_symmetry.space_group_name_H-M   'P 1'
#
loop_
_entity.id
_entity.type
_entity.pdbx_description
1 polymer ?
#
loop_
_entity_poly.entity_id
_entity_poly.type
_entity_poly.pdbx_seq_one_letter_code
_entity_poly.pdbx_strand_id
1 'polypeptide(L)'
;MRRQTLATTVAAALLAMASSLAMAADNAPRVDSATSASSRAGCVDVEVNGQRSPSYDCLTNQLQPASAPGAGRKPGLESEDIANKPGNQIGGQFNWSGTSQRMGNTFGNSATPQRPDAAPPAAPVVRPGR
;
A
#
# COMPACT_ATOMS: atom_id res chain seq x y z
N MET A 1 15.12 -7.18 -42.91
CA MET A 1 15.71 -8.33 -42.21
C MET A 1 17.15 -8.03 -41.71
N ARG A 2 17.34 -7.05 -40.83
CA ARG A 2 18.69 -6.69 -40.28
C ARG A 2 18.68 -6.35 -38.78
N ARG A 3 17.53 -6.48 -38.11
CA ARG A 3 17.38 -6.19 -36.67
C ARG A 3 17.46 -7.44 -35.79
N GLN A 4 17.33 -8.64 -36.37
CA GLN A 4 17.33 -9.91 -35.64
C GLN A 4 18.73 -10.46 -35.34
N THR A 5 19.78 -10.01 -36.04
CA THR A 5 21.16 -10.49 -35.85
C THR A 5 21.92 -9.78 -34.71
N LEU A 6 21.41 -8.65 -34.21
CA LEU A 6 22.02 -7.90 -33.11
C LEU A 6 21.62 -8.44 -31.72
N ALA A 7 20.46 -9.09 -31.61
CA ALA A 7 19.96 -9.59 -30.33
C ALA A 7 20.68 -10.86 -29.85
N THR A 8 21.18 -11.69 -30.78
CA THR A 8 21.81 -12.97 -30.47
C THR A 8 23.26 -12.85 -30.01
N THR A 9 23.98 -11.80 -30.42
CA THR A 9 25.39 -11.61 -30.04
C THR A 9 25.56 -11.06 -28.62
N VAL A 10 24.61 -10.26 -28.13
CA VAL A 10 24.64 -9.72 -26.76
C VAL A 10 24.38 -10.82 -25.71
N ALA A 11 23.50 -11.79 -26.01
CA ALA A 11 23.20 -12.90 -25.11
C ALA A 11 24.39 -13.85 -24.89
N ALA A 12 25.21 -14.08 -25.93
CA ALA A 12 26.38 -14.94 -25.84
C ALA A 12 27.53 -14.31 -25.02
N ALA A 13 27.65 -12.98 -25.02
CA ALA A 13 28.69 -12.28 -24.27
C ALA A 13 28.43 -12.26 -22.75
N LEU A 14 27.15 -12.27 -22.33
CA LEU A 14 26.79 -12.25 -20.90
C LEU A 14 26.94 -13.63 -20.24
N LEU A 15 26.80 -14.74 -20.97
CA LEU A 15 27.00 -16.08 -20.41
C LEU A 15 28.47 -16.43 -20.12
N ALA A 16 29.44 -15.77 -20.79
CA ALA A 16 30.86 -16.08 -20.63
C ALA A 16 31.51 -15.43 -19.39
N MET A 17 30.88 -14.41 -18.78
CA MET A 17 31.39 -13.75 -17.56
C MET A 17 30.97 -14.44 -16.25
N ALA A 18 30.09 -15.44 -16.29
CA ALA A 18 29.60 -16.11 -15.07
C ALA A 18 30.51 -17.25 -14.59
N SER A 19 31.52 -17.64 -15.37
CA SER A 19 32.29 -18.88 -15.16
C SER A 19 33.58 -18.73 -14.34
N SER A 20 33.89 -17.54 -13.81
CA SER A 20 35.22 -17.25 -13.22
C SER A 20 35.25 -17.00 -11.71
N LEU A 21 34.18 -17.29 -10.94
CA LEU A 21 34.18 -17.14 -9.47
C LEU A 21 33.92 -18.44 -8.68
N ALA A 22 34.27 -19.60 -9.23
CA ALA A 22 34.26 -20.86 -8.49
C ALA A 22 35.69 -21.34 -8.18
N MET A 23 36.38 -20.67 -7.26
CA MET A 23 37.60 -21.17 -6.64
C MET A 23 37.66 -20.80 -5.15
N ALA A 24 37.87 -21.85 -4.34
CA ALA A 24 38.28 -21.85 -2.94
C ALA A 24 37.24 -21.47 -1.86
N ALA A 25 36.59 -22.49 -1.29
CA ALA A 25 36.21 -22.47 0.12
C ALA A 25 36.81 -23.70 0.81
N ASP A 26 37.86 -23.40 1.57
CA ASP A 26 38.71 -24.24 2.39
C ASP A 26 37.93 -25.18 3.34
N ASN A 27 38.35 -26.44 3.39
CA ASN A 27 38.08 -27.34 4.51
C ASN A 27 38.90 -26.90 5.73
N ALA A 28 38.26 -26.41 6.79
CA ALA A 28 38.86 -26.41 8.13
C ALA A 28 37.79 -26.43 9.23
N PRO A 29 37.85 -27.36 10.21
CA PRO A 29 37.00 -27.32 11.39
C PRO A 29 37.56 -26.26 12.36
N ARG A 30 36.71 -25.35 12.85
CA ARG A 30 37.10 -24.41 13.92
C ARG A 30 36.06 -24.36 15.04
N VAL A 31 36.41 -25.10 16.07
CA VAL A 31 36.44 -24.81 17.52
C VAL A 31 35.25 -24.12 18.19
N ASP A 32 34.79 -24.81 19.24
CA ASP A 32 33.96 -24.33 20.34
C ASP A 32 34.48 -23.05 21.02
N SER A 33 33.53 -22.36 21.65
CA SER A 33 33.64 -21.40 22.77
C SER A 33 33.58 -19.92 22.41
N ALA A 34 32.42 -19.32 22.70
CA ALA A 34 32.36 -18.03 23.39
C ALA A 34 31.02 -17.90 24.14
N THR A 35 31.07 -18.12 25.45
CA THR A 35 30.10 -17.53 26.38
C THR A 35 30.46 -16.06 26.60
N SER A 36 29.44 -15.19 26.54
CA SER A 36 29.33 -13.82 27.10
C SER A 36 28.87 -12.78 26.08
N ALA A 37 27.56 -12.52 26.06
CA ALA A 37 27.00 -11.16 26.01
C ALA A 37 25.46 -11.27 26.06
N SER A 38 24.83 -10.51 26.95
CA SER A 38 23.39 -10.25 26.88
C SER A 38 23.11 -9.33 25.68
N SER A 39 23.01 -9.92 24.49
CA SER A 39 22.39 -9.35 23.30
C SER A 39 21.58 -10.48 22.69
N ARG A 40 20.26 -10.29 22.55
CA ARG A 40 19.27 -11.19 21.90
C ARG A 40 19.87 -12.57 21.54
N ALA A 41 19.80 -13.51 22.49
CA ALA A 41 20.57 -14.75 22.51
C ALA A 41 20.72 -15.39 21.12
N GLY A 42 21.96 -15.75 20.78
CA GLY A 42 22.33 -16.32 19.48
C GLY A 42 21.39 -17.46 19.09
N CYS A 43 20.74 -17.27 17.95
CA CYS A 43 19.82 -18.25 17.42
C CYS A 43 20.57 -19.40 16.79
N VAL A 44 20.14 -20.62 17.11
CA VAL A 44 20.73 -21.84 16.58
C VAL A 44 19.75 -22.43 15.57
N ASP A 45 20.25 -22.74 14.38
CA ASP A 45 19.54 -23.52 13.38
C ASP A 45 20.04 -24.97 13.44
N VAL A 46 19.11 -25.92 13.39
CA VAL A 46 19.45 -27.35 13.44
C VAL A 46 19.15 -27.97 12.09
N GLU A 47 20.07 -28.78 11.59
CA GLU A 47 19.92 -29.54 10.36
C GLU A 47 19.67 -31.02 10.70
N VAL A 48 18.58 -31.58 10.17
CA VAL A 48 18.25 -33.00 10.32
C VAL A 48 18.09 -33.59 8.92
N ASN A 49 18.87 -34.61 8.58
CA ASN A 49 18.86 -35.27 7.27
C ASN A 49 19.06 -34.30 6.07
N GLY A 50 19.94 -33.30 6.21
CA GLY A 50 20.20 -32.34 5.12
C GLY A 50 19.12 -31.26 4.95
N GLN A 51 18.18 -31.15 5.89
CA GLN A 51 17.16 -30.10 5.90
C GLN A 51 17.33 -29.22 7.14
N ARG A 52 17.60 -27.94 6.91
CA ARG A 52 17.65 -26.92 7.95
C ARG A 52 16.23 -26.57 8.41
N SER A 53 15.94 -26.80 9.69
CA SER A 53 14.75 -26.22 10.31
C SER A 53 15.14 -24.88 10.94
N PRO A 54 14.67 -23.74 10.41
CA PRO A 54 14.86 -22.47 11.08
C PRO A 54 14.16 -22.50 12.45
N SER A 55 14.78 -21.91 13.47
CA SER A 55 14.12 -21.77 14.78
C SER A 55 13.06 -20.66 14.70
N TYR A 56 11.80 -21.04 14.59
CA TYR A 56 10.68 -20.09 14.50
C TYR A 56 10.63 -19.13 15.70
N ASP A 57 10.93 -19.61 16.90
CA ASP A 57 10.99 -18.77 18.11
C ASP A 57 12.07 -17.70 18.03
N CYS A 58 13.22 -18.01 17.45
CA CYS A 58 14.24 -17.00 17.18
C CYS A 58 13.71 -15.97 16.20
N LEU A 59 13.13 -16.42 15.08
CA LEU A 59 12.70 -15.53 14.02
C LEU A 59 11.60 -14.58 14.50
N THR A 60 10.64 -15.10 15.28
CA THR A 60 9.62 -14.29 15.95
C THR A 60 10.25 -13.30 16.93
N ASN A 61 11.21 -13.75 17.74
CA ASN A 61 11.95 -12.86 18.62
C ASN A 61 12.74 -11.81 17.85
N GLN A 62 13.25 -12.10 16.64
CA GLN A 62 14.01 -11.18 15.78
C GLN A 62 13.14 -10.09 15.14
N LEU A 63 11.95 -10.47 14.70
CA LEU A 63 11.00 -9.60 14.02
C LEU A 63 10.12 -8.80 14.98
N GLN A 64 10.14 -9.13 16.28
CA GLN A 64 9.43 -8.34 17.28
C GLN A 64 9.93 -6.89 17.26
N PRO A 65 9.04 -5.91 17.07
CA PRO A 65 9.40 -4.51 17.18
C PRO A 65 9.91 -4.23 18.59
N ALA A 66 10.89 -3.34 18.71
CA ALA A 66 11.38 -2.91 20.02
C ALA A 66 10.18 -2.45 20.85
N SER A 67 9.93 -3.14 21.96
CA SER A 67 8.80 -2.84 22.83
C SER A 67 9.01 -1.47 23.46
N ALA A 68 8.44 -0.43 22.85
CA ALA A 68 8.37 0.89 23.45
C ALA A 68 7.26 0.87 24.52
N PRO A 69 7.53 1.35 25.76
CA PRO A 69 6.49 1.54 26.76
C PRO A 69 5.43 2.50 26.18
N GLY A 70 4.23 1.99 25.89
CA GLY A 70 3.16 2.76 25.22
C GLY A 70 2.49 2.10 24.01
N ALA A 71 2.90 0.90 23.61
CA ALA A 71 2.38 0.13 22.47
C ALA A 71 0.86 -0.23 22.50
N GLY A 72 0.08 0.32 23.43
CA GLY A 72 -1.39 0.24 23.43
C GLY A 72 -2.07 1.24 22.49
N ARG A 73 -1.33 2.22 21.95
CA ARG A 73 -1.81 3.09 20.87
C ARG A 73 -0.82 3.00 19.73
N LYS A 74 -1.28 2.47 18.58
CA LYS A 74 -0.47 2.43 17.36
C LYS A 74 0.08 3.85 17.10
N PRO A 75 1.34 4.03 16.68
CA PRO A 75 1.77 5.28 16.07
C PRO A 75 0.74 5.58 14.98
N GLY A 76 -0.01 6.70 15.13
CA GLY A 76 -1.22 6.96 14.37
C GLY A 76 -0.97 6.65 12.90
N LEU A 77 -1.71 5.68 12.35
CA LEU A 77 -1.62 5.37 10.95
C LEU A 77 -2.08 6.65 10.22
N GLU A 78 -1.36 7.09 9.19
CA GLU A 78 -1.77 8.24 8.38
C GLU A 78 -3.22 8.11 7.86
N SER A 79 -3.70 6.87 7.73
CA SER A 79 -5.08 6.55 7.36
C SER A 79 -6.12 6.90 8.44
N GLU A 80 -5.76 6.91 9.72
CA GLU A 80 -6.65 7.31 10.81
C GLU A 80 -6.96 8.81 10.76
N ASP A 81 -6.01 9.66 10.34
CA ASP A 81 -6.27 11.09 10.13
C ASP A 81 -7.34 11.27 9.04
N ILE A 82 -7.18 10.60 7.89
CA ILE A 82 -8.14 10.64 6.79
C ILE A 82 -9.52 10.12 7.21
N ALA A 83 -9.59 9.04 7.99
CA ALA A 83 -10.85 8.48 8.47
C ALA A 83 -11.61 9.41 9.44
N ASN A 84 -10.88 10.24 10.20
CA ASN A 84 -11.46 11.20 11.13
C ASN A 84 -11.75 12.57 10.50
N LYS A 85 -11.31 12.82 9.25
CA LYS A 85 -11.65 14.07 8.57
C LYS A 85 -13.16 14.13 8.28
N PRO A 86 -13.79 15.31 8.44
CA PRO A 86 -15.16 15.48 8.01
C PRO A 86 -15.23 15.24 6.49
N GLY A 87 -16.31 14.59 6.02
CA GLY A 87 -16.38 14.06 4.65
C GLY A 87 -16.18 15.09 3.54
N ASN A 88 -16.44 16.38 3.81
CA ASN A 88 -16.16 17.48 2.88
C ASN A 88 -14.67 17.85 2.76
N GLN A 89 -13.84 17.42 3.70
CA GLN A 89 -12.38 17.64 3.73
C GLN A 89 -11.58 16.43 3.24
N ILE A 90 -12.26 15.33 2.91
CA ILE A 90 -11.61 14.19 2.26
C ILE A 90 -11.45 14.52 0.78
N GLY A 91 -10.20 14.54 0.31
CA GLY A 91 -9.84 14.97 -1.04
C GLY A 91 -10.67 14.26 -2.12
N GLY A 92 -11.17 15.06 -3.08
CA GLY A 92 -11.89 14.56 -4.25
C GLY A 92 -13.39 14.26 -4.04
N GLN A 93 -13.90 14.26 -2.80
CA GLN A 93 -15.33 14.01 -2.55
C GLN A 93 -16.18 15.29 -2.60
N PHE A 94 -15.63 16.42 -2.15
CA PHE A 94 -16.31 17.71 -2.20
C PHE A 94 -15.83 18.54 -3.38
N ASN A 95 -16.78 18.95 -4.23
CA ASN A 95 -16.54 19.89 -5.32
C ASN A 95 -17.45 21.11 -5.14
N TRP A 96 -16.85 22.27 -4.86
CA TRP A 96 -17.58 23.52 -4.64
C TRP A 96 -18.40 23.94 -5.87
N SER A 97 -17.79 23.93 -7.06
CA SER A 97 -18.46 24.37 -8.28
C SER A 97 -19.61 23.42 -8.65
N GLY A 98 -19.40 22.11 -8.60
CA GLY A 98 -20.44 21.12 -8.86
C GLY A 98 -21.61 21.20 -7.89
N THR A 99 -21.34 21.45 -6.60
CA THR A 99 -22.40 21.60 -5.59
C THR A 99 -23.16 22.90 -5.78
N SER A 100 -22.47 24.00 -6.07
CA SER A 100 -23.09 25.30 -6.40
C SER A 100 -24.05 25.19 -7.59
N GLN A 101 -23.65 24.50 -8.66
CA GLN A 101 -24.52 24.31 -9.83
C GLN A 101 -25.75 23.46 -9.54
N ARG A 102 -25.63 22.42 -8.69
CA ARG A 102 -26.75 21.53 -8.35
C ARG A 102 -27.75 22.19 -7.41
N MET A 103 -27.28 23.01 -6.50
CA MET A 103 -28.13 23.69 -5.50
C MET A 103 -28.70 25.00 -6.04
N GLY A 104 -27.94 25.74 -6.85
CA GLY A 104 -28.30 27.08 -7.30
C GLY A 104 -28.31 28.06 -6.13
N ASN A 105 -29.28 28.99 -6.12
CA ASN A 105 -29.38 30.04 -5.10
C ASN A 105 -29.61 29.52 -3.67
N THR A 106 -30.00 28.25 -3.50
CA THR A 106 -30.17 27.66 -2.16
C THR A 106 -28.87 27.15 -1.54
N PHE A 107 -27.74 27.23 -2.25
CA PHE A 107 -26.45 26.79 -1.73
C PHE A 107 -26.05 27.60 -0.48
N GLY A 108 -25.78 26.91 0.63
CA GLY A 108 -25.49 27.53 1.93
C GLY A 108 -26.72 27.99 2.74
N ASN A 109 -27.92 27.96 2.15
CA ASN A 109 -29.17 28.39 2.81
C ASN A 109 -30.17 27.24 3.05
N SER A 110 -30.11 26.16 2.27
CA SER A 110 -30.98 24.99 2.41
C SER A 110 -30.25 23.68 2.09
N ALA A 111 -30.79 22.57 2.59
CA ALA A 111 -30.37 21.20 2.24
C ALA A 111 -30.99 20.70 0.92
N THR A 112 -31.99 21.40 0.39
CA THR A 112 -32.68 21.02 -0.86
C THR A 112 -32.30 21.95 -2.03
N PRO A 113 -32.15 21.42 -3.26
CA PRO A 113 -31.91 22.24 -4.45
C PRO A 113 -33.03 23.24 -4.73
N GLN A 114 -32.71 24.32 -5.43
CA GLN A 114 -33.71 25.25 -5.96
C GLN A 114 -34.64 24.53 -6.93
N ARG A 115 -35.93 24.44 -6.57
CA ARG A 115 -36.98 23.97 -7.46
C ARG A 115 -37.74 25.20 -7.98
N PRO A 116 -37.96 25.32 -9.30
CA PRO A 116 -38.90 26.33 -9.82
C PRO A 116 -40.29 26.12 -9.21
N ASP A 117 -41.00 27.20 -8.94
CA ASP A 117 -42.39 27.12 -8.50
C ASP A 117 -43.21 26.30 -9.50
N ALA A 118 -44.17 25.55 -8.99
CA ALA A 118 -45.06 24.75 -9.82
C ALA A 118 -45.74 25.66 -10.85
N ALA A 119 -45.69 25.27 -12.13
CA ALA A 119 -46.39 26.01 -13.17
C ALA A 119 -47.88 26.14 -12.79
N PRO A 120 -48.49 27.32 -13.04
CA PRO A 120 -49.93 27.47 -12.82
C PRO A 120 -50.69 26.42 -13.62
N PRO A 121 -51.86 25.94 -13.13
CA PRO A 121 -52.65 24.95 -13.85
C PRO A 121 -52.99 25.46 -15.25
N ALA A 122 -52.90 24.57 -16.24
CA ALA A 122 -53.22 24.92 -17.63
C ALA A 122 -54.66 25.47 -17.70
N ALA A 123 -54.81 26.67 -18.28
CA ALA A 123 -56.13 27.25 -18.49
C ALA A 123 -56.94 26.36 -19.46
N PRO A 124 -58.25 26.17 -19.23
CA PRO A 124 -59.09 25.38 -20.13
C PRO A 124 -59.12 26.03 -21.52
N VAL A 125 -58.91 25.22 -22.55
CA VAL A 125 -59.04 25.65 -23.95
C VAL A 125 -60.52 25.81 -24.27
N VAL A 126 -61.05 27.02 -24.13
CA VAL A 126 -62.40 27.36 -24.61
C VAL A 126 -62.33 27.51 -26.12
N ARG A 127 -62.89 26.55 -26.86
CA ARG A 127 -63.08 26.68 -28.31
C ARG A 127 -64.23 27.65 -28.57
N PRO A 128 -64.06 28.74 -29.35
CA PRO A 128 -65.17 29.58 -29.75
C PRO A 128 -66.16 28.75 -30.58
N GLY A 129 -67.43 28.86 -30.22
CA GLY A 129 -68.54 28.10 -30.81
C GLY A 129 -68.64 28.30 -32.32
N ARG A 130 -68.94 27.20 -33.02
CA ARG A 130 -69.30 27.20 -34.43
C ARG A 130 -70.83 27.24 -34.55
#